data_AF-N6V8A7-F1
#
_entry.id   AF-N6V8A7-F1
#
_cell.length_a   1.000
_cell.length_b   1.000
_cell.length_c   1.000
_cell.angle_alpha   90.00
_cell.angle_beta   90.00
_cell.angle_gamma   90.00
#
_symmetry.space_group_name_H-M   'P 1'
#
loop_
_entity.id
_entity.type
_entity.pdbx_description
1 polymer ?
#
loop_
_entity_poly.entity_id
_entity_poly.type
_entity_poly.pdbx_seq_one_letter_code
_entity_poly.pdbx_strand_id
1 'polypeptide(L)' 'MSKQVVDMPFGTRPLRIHIDPSEDGAEIVNGVADRVRAELFRRIGVEDLLRPHILS' A
#
# COMPACT_ATOMS: atom_id res chain seq x y z
N MET A 1 15.05 5.24 -3.64
CA MET A 1 13.96 4.42 -4.22
C MET A 1 14.53 3.62 -5.38
N SER A 2 14.28 2.31 -5.48
CA SER A 2 14.74 1.54 -6.65
C SER A 2 13.97 2.03 -7.89
N LYS A 3 14.71 2.40 -8.94
CA LYS A 3 14.16 2.91 -10.20
C LYS A 3 13.02 2.01 -10.75
N GLN A 4 13.15 0.70 -10.53
CA GLN A 4 12.16 -0.31 -10.91
C GLN A 4 10.73 -0.02 -10.42
N VAL A 5 10.57 0.52 -9.20
CA VAL A 5 9.24 0.78 -8.62
C VAL A 5 8.58 2.00 -9.27
N VAL A 6 9.39 3.00 -9.58
CA VAL A 6 8.94 4.22 -10.26
C VAL A 6 8.52 3.88 -11.69
N ASP A 7 9.22 2.96 -12.34
CA ASP A 7 8.94 2.54 -13.72
C ASP A 7 7.77 1.55 -13.85
N MET A 8 7.16 1.10 -12.74
CA MET A 8 6.02 0.17 -12.79
C MET A 8 4.77 0.81 -13.47
N PRO A 9 3.99 0.03 -14.26
CA PRO A 9 2.74 0.49 -14.83
C PRO A 9 1.75 1.04 -13.81
N PHE A 10 0.85 1.93 -14.24
CA PHE A 10 -0.21 2.48 -13.40
C PHE A 10 -1.01 1.36 -12.69
N GLY A 11 -1.31 1.55 -11.41
CA GLY A 11 -2.08 0.58 -10.62
C GLY A 11 -1.34 -0.69 -10.21
N THR A 12 -0.08 -0.88 -10.61
CA THR A 12 0.69 -2.11 -10.29
C THR A 12 1.71 -1.96 -9.17
N ARG A 13 2.01 -0.72 -8.76
CA ARG A 13 2.96 -0.48 -7.66
C ARG A 13 2.47 -1.13 -6.37
N PRO A 14 3.37 -1.74 -5.58
CA PRO A 14 3.02 -2.19 -4.24
C PRO A 14 2.60 -0.99 -3.40
N LEU A 15 1.70 -1.22 -2.45
CA LEU A 15 1.26 -0.20 -1.50
C LEU A 15 2.42 0.36 -0.69
N ARG A 16 3.39 -0.50 -0.36
CA ARG A 16 4.56 -0.17 0.47
C ARG A 16 5.75 -1.04 0.08
N ILE A 17 6.94 -0.49 0.28
CA ILE A 17 8.21 -1.21 0.22
C ILE A 17 8.95 -0.92 1.52
N HIS A 18 9.48 -1.97 2.14
CA HIS A 18 10.28 -1.87 3.34
C HIS A 18 11.76 -1.85 2.99
N ILE A 19 12.45 -0.82 3.45
CA ILE A 19 13.91 -0.75 3.47
C ILE A 19 14.25 -0.48 4.92
N ASP A 20 14.47 -1.54 5.69
CA ASP A 20 14.69 -1.48 7.13
C ASP A 20 15.98 -2.22 7.47
N PRO A 21 17.14 -1.56 7.39
CA PRO A 21 18.43 -2.17 7.75
C PRO A 21 18.55 -2.50 9.24
N SER A 22 17.71 -1.90 10.08
CA SER A 22 17.71 -2.06 11.53
C SER A 22 16.87 -3.22 12.02
N GLU A 23 16.01 -3.80 11.17
CA GLU A 23 15.01 -4.81 11.54
C GLU A 23 14.18 -4.39 12.76
N ASP A 24 13.68 -3.14 12.73
CA ASP A 24 12.92 -2.55 13.83
C ASP A 24 11.49 -3.11 13.97
N GLY A 25 11.07 -3.95 13.02
CA GLY A 25 9.77 -4.60 12.98
C GLY A 25 8.69 -3.79 12.27
N ALA A 26 9.05 -2.69 11.60
CA ALA A 26 8.11 -1.85 10.86
C ALA A 26 7.36 -2.62 9.75
N GLU A 27 7.96 -3.65 9.15
CA GLU A 27 7.27 -4.49 8.16
C GLU A 27 6.01 -5.13 8.74
N ILE A 28 6.13 -5.72 9.93
CA ILE A 28 5.02 -6.41 10.59
C ILE A 28 3.94 -5.42 11.02
N VAL A 29 4.34 -4.35 11.71
CA VAL A 29 3.40 -3.33 12.22
C VAL A 29 2.63 -2.68 11.08
N ASN A 30 3.32 -2.31 9.99
CA ASN A 30 2.68 -1.72 8.83
C ASN A 30 1.77 -2.71 8.11
N GLY A 31 2.15 -3.98 7.97
CA GLY A 31 1.30 -5.01 7.38
C GLY A 31 -0.03 -5.17 8.12
N VAL A 32 0.01 -5.16 9.47
CA VAL A 32 -1.20 -5.17 10.30
C VAL A 32 -2.02 -3.90 10.08
N ALA A 33 -1.38 -2.72 10.12
CA ALA A 33 -2.06 -1.44 9.95
C ALA A 33 -2.74 -1.31 8.57
N ASP A 34 -2.06 -1.76 7.50
CA ASP A 34 -2.57 -1.71 6.13
C ASP A 34 -3.79 -2.64 5.98
N ARG A 35 -3.79 -3.83 6.61
CA ARG A 35 -4.96 -4.72 6.66
C ARG A 35 -6.15 -4.09 7.40
N VAL A 36 -5.92 -3.54 8.59
CA VAL A 36 -6.97 -2.93 9.42
C VAL A 36 -7.61 -1.75 8.68
N ARG A 37 -6.78 -0.91 8.03
CA ARG A 37 -7.29 0.23 7.24
C ARG A 37 -8.11 -0.23 6.03
N ALA A 38 -7.65 -1.24 5.30
CA ALA A 38 -8.41 -1.80 4.19
C ALA A 38 -9.75 -2.40 4.63
N GLU A 39 -9.80 -3.00 5.82
CA GLU A 39 -11.05 -3.50 6.39
C GLU A 39 -12.00 -2.38 6.80
N LEU A 40 -11.49 -1.31 7.42
CA LEU A 40 -12.29 -0.12 7.70
C LEU A 40 -12.93 0.44 6.43
N PHE A 41 -12.16 0.58 5.35
CA PHE A 41 -12.66 1.13 4.09
C PHE A 41 -13.80 0.27 3.50
N ARG A 42 -13.65 -1.05 3.55
CA ARG A 42 -14.73 -2.00 3.19
C ARG A 42 -15.96 -1.89 4.09
N ARG A 43 -15.77 -1.67 5.40
CA ARG A 43 -16.88 -1.57 6.36
C ARG A 43 -17.71 -0.30 6.19
N ILE A 44 -17.09 0.79 5.75
CA ILE A 44 -17.78 2.09 5.56
C ILE A 44 -18.20 2.33 4.09
N GLY A 45 -17.95 1.38 3.19
CA GLY A 45 -18.40 1.43 1.79
C GLY A 45 -17.59 2.36 0.87
N VAL A 46 -16.30 2.54 1.15
CA VAL A 46 -15.37 3.37 0.34
C VAL A 46 -14.14 2.58 -0.11
N GLU A 47 -14.30 1.27 -0.32
CA GLU A 47 -13.22 0.38 -0.75
C GLU A 47 -12.67 0.70 -2.15
N ASP A 48 -13.40 1.45 -2.96
CA ASP A 48 -12.94 1.95 -4.24
C ASP A 48 -11.70 2.84 -4.09
N LEU A 49 -11.56 3.55 -2.96
CA LEU A 49 -10.39 4.36 -2.63
C LEU A 49 -9.13 3.51 -2.35
N LEU A 50 -9.24 2.18 -2.23
CA LEU A 50 -8.07 1.30 -2.06
C LEU A 50 -7.31 1.08 -3.36
N ARG A 51 -7.81 1.56 -4.50
CA ARG A 51 -7.17 1.43 -5.81
C ARG A 51 -7.15 2.77 -6.53
N PRO A 52 -6.07 3.07 -7.27
CA PRO A 52 -6.02 4.30 -8.05
C PRO A 52 -6.97 4.20 -9.24
N HIS A 53 -7.67 5.30 -9.52
CA HIS A 53 -8.57 5.43 -10.67
C HIS A 53 -8.00 6.42 -11.67
N ILE A 54 -8.25 6.18 -12.95
CA ILE A 54 -8.07 7.20 -14.00
C ILE A 54 -9.37 7.98 -14.05
N LEU A 55 -9.30 9.29 -13.82
CA LEU A 55 -10.43 10.18 -14.07
C LEU A 55 -10.65 10.22 -15.60
N SER A 56 -11.83 9.75 -16.03
CA SER A 56 -12.29 9.82 -17.42
C SER A 56 -12.69 11.24 -17.81
#